data_AF-A0A930RLA2-F1
#
_entry.id   AF-A0A930RLA2-F1
#
_cell.length_a   1.000
_cell.length_b   1.000
_cell.length_c   1.000
_cell.angle_alpha   90.00
_cell.angle_beta   90.00
_cell.angle_gamma   90.00
#
_symmetry.space_group_name_H-M   'P 1'
#
loop_
_entity.id
_entity.type
_entity.pdbx_description
1 polymer ?
#
loop_
_entity_poly.entity_id
_entity_poly.type
_entity_poly.pdbx_seq_one_letter_code
_entity_poly.pdbx_strand_id
1 'polypeptide(L)'
;MFNLLRSMAITNLRKNRALYVPFALATVMVTVVLYVTNALAATPEFAHLEGGSAMAKTLGFGFVIVQIVSLVVILYANAFVMKNRAKEFGLYGILGLDRKNIQLLSLIELVVFAALSIGLGLILGVIFHAASFAILLKLIQYDIGIKYSFQFGSIIAVLLTMVAIFVLVFFLNAAKIYMSRPLELLKEKKKGEKKGRAVAVRAIIGLGILGSAYYMSQSIESPVKALLYFFLAVLLVVIATYILFDAGSIALLSILQKNKKLFYQPTNFISISNLQFRMRKNAAGLASVCI
;
A
#
# COMPACT_ATOMS: atom_id res chain seq x y z
N MET A 1 -23.22 -25.85 -7.62
CA MET A 1 -22.59 -25.19 -6.46
C MET A 1 -21.65 -24.04 -6.85
N PHE A 2 -20.75 -24.21 -7.84
CA PHE A 2 -19.80 -23.16 -8.28
C PHE A 2 -20.47 -21.87 -8.81
N ASN A 3 -21.54 -21.98 -9.61
CA ASN A 3 -22.27 -20.80 -10.12
C ASN A 3 -22.98 -20.00 -9.00
N LEU A 4 -23.42 -20.68 -7.94
CA LEU A 4 -24.02 -20.03 -6.76
C LEU A 4 -22.97 -19.26 -5.96
N LEU A 5 -21.78 -19.84 -5.76
CA LEU A 5 -20.65 -19.18 -5.09
C LEU A 5 -20.15 -17.95 -5.86
N ARG A 6 -20.10 -18.03 -7.20
CA ARG A 6 -19.74 -16.89 -8.06
C ARG A 6 -20.77 -15.76 -7.99
N SER A 7 -22.06 -16.09 -8.04
CA SER A 7 -23.14 -15.12 -7.89
C SER A 7 -23.07 -14.43 -6.52
N MET A 8 -22.91 -15.21 -5.43
CA MET A 8 -22.74 -14.67 -4.08
C MET A 8 -21.49 -13.78 -3.93
N ALA A 9 -20.37 -14.14 -4.54
CA ALA A 9 -19.16 -13.32 -4.52
C ALA A 9 -19.37 -11.94 -5.16
N ILE A 10 -20.06 -11.88 -6.32
CA ILE A 10 -20.37 -10.63 -7.00
C ILE A 10 -21.36 -9.79 -6.17
N THR A 11 -22.38 -10.42 -5.59
CA THR A 11 -23.33 -9.74 -4.70
C THR A 11 -22.64 -9.21 -3.44
N ASN A 12 -21.70 -9.96 -2.86
CA ASN A 12 -20.91 -9.55 -1.70
C ASN A 12 -20.00 -8.36 -2.03
N LEU A 13 -19.32 -8.36 -3.18
CA LEU A 13 -18.51 -7.23 -3.64
C LEU A 13 -19.37 -5.96 -3.77
N ARG A 14 -20.58 -6.09 -4.33
CA ARG A 14 -21.52 -4.97 -4.48
C ARG A 14 -22.06 -4.48 -3.13
N LYS A 15 -22.39 -5.40 -2.22
CA LYS A 15 -22.91 -5.10 -0.87
C LYS A 15 -21.84 -4.45 0.01
N ASN A 16 -20.58 -4.89 -0.10
CA ASN A 16 -19.44 -4.38 0.65
C ASN A 16 -18.61 -3.34 -0.12
N ARG A 17 -19.24 -2.61 -1.06
CA ARG A 17 -18.59 -1.58 -1.88
C ARG A 17 -17.81 -0.53 -1.07
N ALA A 18 -18.29 -0.17 0.12
CA ALA A 18 -17.62 0.82 0.97
C ALA A 18 -16.22 0.37 1.44
N LEU A 19 -15.96 -0.95 1.49
CA LEU A 19 -14.66 -1.53 1.84
C LEU A 19 -13.83 -1.85 0.60
N TYR A 20 -14.48 -2.36 -0.46
CA TYR A 20 -13.80 -2.80 -1.68
C TYR A 20 -13.44 -1.66 -2.64
N VAL A 21 -14.18 -0.54 -2.65
CA VAL A 21 -13.86 0.60 -3.53
C VAL A 21 -12.51 1.24 -3.17
N PRO A 22 -12.19 1.55 -1.90
CA PRO A 22 -10.87 2.06 -1.54
C PRO A 22 -9.75 1.07 -1.88
N PHE A 23 -9.99 -0.23 -1.68
CA PHE A 23 -9.02 -1.26 -2.05
C PHE A 23 -8.82 -1.34 -3.57
N ALA A 24 -9.91 -1.26 -4.35
CA ALA A 24 -9.85 -1.26 -5.81
C ALA A 24 -9.06 -0.05 -6.30
N LEU A 25 -9.33 1.13 -5.75
CA LEU A 25 -8.65 2.37 -6.12
C LEU A 25 -7.16 2.31 -5.81
N ALA A 26 -6.78 1.81 -4.63
CA ALA A 26 -5.38 1.59 -4.29
C ALA A 26 -4.69 0.61 -5.25
N THR A 27 -5.35 -0.52 -5.56
CA THR A 27 -4.82 -1.54 -6.47
C THR A 27 -4.65 -0.99 -7.89
N VAL A 28 -5.64 -0.23 -8.39
CA VAL A 28 -5.60 0.43 -9.69
C VAL A 28 -4.45 1.43 -9.74
N MET A 29 -4.34 2.33 -8.76
CA MET A 29 -3.27 3.34 -8.71
C MET A 29 -1.89 2.72 -8.71
N VAL A 30 -1.68 1.73 -7.85
CA VAL A 30 -0.41 1.00 -7.77
C VAL A 30 -0.09 0.28 -9.09
N THR A 31 -1.08 -0.32 -9.74
CA THR A 31 -0.90 -0.97 -11.05
C THR A 31 -0.52 0.04 -12.13
N VAL A 32 -1.15 1.22 -12.14
CA VAL A 32 -0.83 2.34 -13.05
C VAL A 32 0.63 2.77 -12.87
N VAL A 33 1.05 3.08 -11.64
CA VAL A 33 2.41 3.53 -11.34
C VAL A 33 3.43 2.45 -11.71
N LEU A 34 3.14 1.18 -11.39
CA LEU A 34 4.01 0.06 -11.70
C LEU A 34 4.18 -0.12 -13.22
N TYR A 35 3.09 -0.02 -13.99
CA TYR A 35 3.13 -0.09 -15.46
C TYR A 35 3.91 1.08 -16.06
N VAL A 36 3.60 2.31 -15.67
CA VAL A 36 4.26 3.51 -16.20
C VAL A 36 5.76 3.44 -15.92
N THR A 37 6.16 3.09 -14.70
CA THR A 37 7.58 3.01 -14.32
C THR A 37 8.32 1.96 -15.15
N ASN A 38 7.75 0.76 -15.33
CA ASN A 38 8.38 -0.28 -16.14
C ASN A 38 8.41 0.07 -17.63
N ALA A 39 7.32 0.64 -18.17
CA ALA A 39 7.22 0.99 -19.57
C ALA A 39 8.22 2.09 -19.95
N LEU A 40 8.42 3.08 -19.08
CA LEU A 40 9.48 4.07 -19.24
C LEU A 40 10.87 3.42 -19.15
N ALA A 41 11.10 2.53 -18.17
CA ALA A 41 12.39 1.86 -18.00
C ALA A 41 12.80 1.03 -19.23
N ALA A 42 11.83 0.41 -19.89
CA ALA A 42 12.07 -0.52 -20.99
C ALA A 42 12.02 0.14 -22.38
N THR A 43 11.86 1.47 -22.46
CA THR A 43 11.83 2.20 -23.73
C THR A 43 13.18 2.12 -24.45
N PRO A 44 13.25 1.46 -25.62
CA PRO A 44 14.53 1.14 -26.28
C PRO A 44 15.25 2.39 -26.79
N GLU A 45 14.51 3.44 -27.13
CA GLU A 45 15.08 4.68 -27.66
C GLU A 45 15.95 5.42 -26.63
N PHE A 46 15.74 5.18 -25.33
CA PHE A 46 16.61 5.72 -24.30
C PHE A 46 18.00 5.10 -24.32
N ALA A 47 18.21 3.91 -24.90
CA ALA A 47 19.53 3.30 -24.98
C ALA A 47 20.49 4.06 -25.92
N HIS A 48 19.97 4.90 -26.82
CA HIS A 48 20.75 5.67 -27.79
C HIS A 48 21.06 7.10 -27.33
N LEU A 49 20.55 7.52 -26.17
CA LEU A 49 20.82 8.83 -25.57
C LEU A 49 22.13 8.82 -24.78
N GLU A 50 22.87 9.93 -24.81
CA GLU A 50 23.96 10.14 -23.86
C GLU A 50 23.43 10.11 -22.42
N GLY A 51 23.98 9.23 -21.58
CA GLY A 51 23.47 8.99 -20.23
C GLY A 51 22.23 8.07 -20.15
N GLY A 52 21.72 7.59 -21.28
CA GLY A 52 20.55 6.72 -21.39
C GLY A 52 20.64 5.42 -20.59
N SER A 53 21.83 4.82 -20.51
CA SER A 53 22.06 3.63 -19.69
C SER A 53 21.91 3.91 -18.18
N ALA A 54 22.26 5.11 -17.72
CA ALA A 54 22.09 5.49 -16.32
C ALA A 54 20.60 5.75 -16.01
N MET A 55 19.89 6.39 -16.93
CA MET A 55 18.45 6.63 -16.84
C MET A 55 17.65 5.32 -16.80
N ALA A 56 17.92 4.38 -17.71
CA ALA A 56 17.26 3.08 -17.75
C ALA A 56 17.51 2.27 -16.45
N LYS A 57 18.75 2.30 -15.94
CA LYS A 57 19.07 1.68 -14.64
C LYS A 57 18.28 2.31 -13.50
N THR A 58 18.26 3.64 -13.41
CA THR A 58 17.51 4.35 -12.35
C THR A 58 16.01 4.05 -12.40
N LEU A 59 15.40 4.04 -13.58
CA LEU A 59 13.99 3.66 -13.75
C LEU A 59 13.74 2.18 -13.41
N GLY A 60 14.68 1.29 -13.75
CA GLY A 60 14.65 -0.12 -13.35
C GLY A 60 14.68 -0.32 -11.83
N PHE A 61 15.50 0.46 -11.10
CA PHE A 61 15.46 0.48 -9.63
C PHE A 61 14.14 1.04 -9.09
N GLY A 62 13.62 2.10 -9.73
CA GLY A 62 12.30 2.64 -9.45
C GLY A 62 11.22 1.56 -9.56
N PHE A 63 11.29 0.70 -10.57
CA PHE A 63 10.34 -0.41 -10.73
C PHE A 63 10.37 -1.37 -9.53
N VAL A 64 11.56 -1.80 -9.07
CA VAL A 64 11.70 -2.67 -7.88
C VAL A 64 11.11 -2.02 -6.64
N ILE A 65 11.35 -0.72 -6.45
CA ILE A 65 10.78 0.04 -5.33
C ILE A 65 9.25 0.05 -5.39
N VAL A 66 8.68 0.35 -6.56
CA VAL A 66 7.22 0.36 -6.74
C VAL A 66 6.64 -1.03 -6.51
N GLN A 67 7.36 -2.12 -6.84
CA GLN A 67 6.93 -3.48 -6.49
C GLN A 67 6.82 -3.68 -4.97
N ILE A 68 7.80 -3.21 -4.19
CA ILE A 68 7.77 -3.34 -2.72
C ILE A 68 6.62 -2.50 -2.14
N VAL A 69 6.46 -1.26 -2.61
CA VAL A 69 5.35 -0.40 -2.18
C VAL A 69 4.00 -1.04 -2.54
N SER A 70 3.89 -1.60 -3.75
CA SER A 70 2.69 -2.30 -4.19
C SER A 70 2.30 -3.47 -3.29
N LEU A 71 3.28 -4.26 -2.90
CA LEU A 71 3.12 -5.38 -1.98
C LEU A 71 2.57 -4.88 -0.63
N VAL A 72 3.21 -3.87 -0.04
CA VAL A 72 2.82 -3.33 1.26
C VAL A 72 1.40 -2.75 1.24
N VAL A 73 1.08 -1.93 0.22
CA VAL A 73 -0.23 -1.29 0.07
C VAL A 73 -1.33 -2.34 -0.11
N ILE A 74 -1.12 -3.34 -0.98
CA ILE A 74 -2.12 -4.38 -1.25
C ILE A 74 -2.31 -5.28 -0.02
N LEU A 75 -1.23 -5.68 0.67
CA LEU A 75 -1.31 -6.46 1.91
C LEU A 75 -2.10 -5.73 2.98
N TYR A 76 -1.84 -4.43 3.17
CA TYR A 76 -2.56 -3.61 4.12
C TYR A 76 -4.05 -3.48 3.74
N ALA A 77 -4.35 -3.13 2.50
CA ALA A 77 -5.72 -2.93 2.04
C ALA A 77 -6.55 -4.23 2.15
N ASN A 78 -5.97 -5.37 1.79
CA ASN A 78 -6.58 -6.67 2.02
C ASN A 78 -6.78 -6.97 3.52
N ALA A 79 -5.79 -6.71 4.36
CA ALA A 79 -5.91 -6.91 5.81
C ALA A 79 -7.03 -6.04 6.41
N PHE A 80 -7.21 -4.82 5.90
CA PHE A 80 -8.31 -3.93 6.26
C PHE A 80 -9.67 -4.52 5.88
N VAL A 81 -9.84 -5.01 4.65
CA VAL A 81 -11.08 -5.66 4.20
C VAL A 81 -11.39 -6.89 5.08
N MET A 82 -10.40 -7.77 5.29
CA MET A 82 -10.57 -8.97 6.10
C MET A 82 -10.91 -8.66 7.56
N LYS A 83 -10.31 -7.62 8.15
CA LYS A 83 -10.61 -7.19 9.53
C LYS A 83 -12.03 -6.67 9.68
N ASN A 84 -12.52 -5.92 8.70
CA ASN A 84 -13.89 -5.38 8.73
C ASN A 84 -14.95 -6.46 8.42
N ARG A 85 -14.59 -7.51 7.67
CA ARG A 85 -15.48 -8.65 7.34
C ARG A 85 -15.40 -9.82 8.32
N ALA A 86 -14.59 -9.73 9.37
CA ALA A 86 -14.44 -10.80 10.36
C ALA A 86 -15.76 -11.24 11.01
N LYS A 87 -16.71 -10.30 11.20
CA LYS A 87 -18.07 -10.62 11.72
C LYS A 87 -18.92 -11.40 10.71
N GLU A 88 -18.79 -11.11 9.42
CA GLU A 88 -19.50 -11.85 8.36
C GLU A 88 -19.02 -13.29 8.29
N PHE A 89 -17.69 -13.50 8.33
CA PHE A 89 -17.11 -14.84 8.36
C PHE A 89 -17.52 -15.62 9.60
N GLY A 90 -17.65 -14.96 10.76
CA GLY A 90 -18.19 -15.57 11.98
C GLY A 90 -19.65 -15.99 11.85
N LEU A 91 -20.49 -15.19 11.19
CA LEU A 91 -21.89 -15.52 10.92
C LEU A 91 -22.02 -16.71 9.95
N TYR A 92 -21.21 -16.75 8.90
CA TYR A 92 -21.17 -17.90 7.97
C TYR A 92 -20.79 -19.19 8.69
N GLY A 93 -19.88 -19.13 9.65
CA GLY A 93 -19.55 -20.28 10.50
C GLY A 93 -20.73 -20.76 11.36
N ILE A 94 -21.52 -19.84 11.94
CA ILE A 94 -22.71 -20.18 12.74
C ILE A 94 -23.84 -20.76 11.85
N LEU A 95 -23.95 -20.29 10.61
CA LEU A 95 -24.92 -20.78 9.62
C LEU A 95 -24.52 -22.13 8.98
N GLY A 96 -23.46 -22.78 9.47
CA GLY A 96 -23.06 -24.12 9.05
C GLY A 96 -22.18 -24.16 7.78
N LEU A 97 -21.62 -23.04 7.31
CA LEU A 97 -20.62 -23.10 6.25
C LEU A 97 -19.30 -23.65 6.80
N ASP A 98 -18.83 -24.73 6.17
CA ASP A 98 -17.48 -25.23 6.40
C ASP A 98 -16.42 -24.16 6.10
N ARG A 99 -15.32 -24.20 6.87
CA ARG A 99 -14.18 -23.28 6.70
C ARG A 99 -13.59 -23.32 5.29
N LYS A 100 -13.66 -24.49 4.63
CA LYS A 100 -13.26 -24.66 3.22
C LYS A 100 -14.13 -23.85 2.27
N ASN A 101 -15.44 -23.81 2.50
CA ASN A 101 -16.38 -23.05 1.68
C ASN A 101 -16.21 -21.53 1.89
N ILE A 102 -15.92 -21.09 3.11
CA ILE A 102 -15.59 -19.68 3.41
C ILE A 102 -14.29 -19.27 2.71
N GLN A 103 -13.26 -20.12 2.72
CA GLN A 103 -12.01 -19.87 2.00
C GLN A 103 -12.24 -19.82 0.48
N LEU A 104 -13.02 -20.76 -0.08
CA LEU A 104 -13.32 -20.80 -1.51
C LEU A 104 -14.11 -19.56 -1.95
N LEU A 105 -15.08 -19.12 -1.15
CA LEU A 105 -15.81 -17.87 -1.39
C LEU A 105 -14.85 -16.67 -1.40
N SER A 106 -13.99 -16.56 -0.38
CA SER A 106 -13.00 -15.47 -0.30
C SER A 106 -11.99 -15.49 -1.45
N LEU A 107 -11.63 -16.68 -1.96
CA LEU A 107 -10.75 -16.82 -3.13
C LEU A 107 -11.43 -16.30 -4.40
N ILE A 108 -12.68 -16.71 -4.64
CA ILE A 108 -13.44 -16.27 -5.82
C ILE A 108 -13.61 -14.75 -5.79
N GLU A 109 -13.96 -14.18 -4.64
CA GLU A 109 -14.05 -12.73 -4.44
C GLU A 109 -12.70 -12.03 -4.74
N LEU A 110 -11.59 -12.57 -4.24
CA LEU A 110 -10.26 -12.01 -4.47
C LEU A 110 -9.84 -12.07 -5.94
N VAL A 111 -10.10 -13.18 -6.64
CA VAL A 111 -9.77 -13.35 -8.06
C VAL A 111 -10.59 -12.41 -8.94
N VAL A 112 -11.90 -12.33 -8.71
CA VAL A 112 -12.78 -11.41 -9.47
C VAL A 112 -12.36 -9.97 -9.22
N PHE A 113 -12.07 -9.61 -7.96
CA PHE A 113 -11.57 -8.30 -7.61
C PHE A 113 -10.24 -7.98 -8.30
N ALA A 114 -9.25 -8.88 -8.21
CA ALA A 114 -7.94 -8.71 -8.81
C ALA A 114 -8.04 -8.52 -10.33
N ALA A 115 -8.81 -9.36 -11.02
CA ALA A 115 -9.00 -9.26 -12.46
C ALA A 115 -9.58 -7.90 -12.89
N LEU A 116 -10.61 -7.41 -12.18
CA LEU A 116 -11.23 -6.12 -12.48
C LEU A 116 -10.30 -4.95 -12.17
N SER A 117 -9.65 -4.95 -11.00
CA SER A 117 -8.78 -3.85 -10.58
C SER A 117 -7.47 -3.79 -11.37
N ILE A 118 -6.82 -4.93 -11.64
CA ILE A 118 -5.61 -4.98 -12.46
C ILE A 118 -5.96 -4.61 -13.91
N GLY A 119 -7.07 -5.13 -14.44
CA GLY A 119 -7.52 -4.79 -15.80
C GLY A 119 -7.74 -3.29 -15.98
N LEU A 120 -8.47 -2.65 -15.06
CA LEU A 120 -8.66 -1.19 -15.06
C LEU A 120 -7.33 -0.44 -14.88
N GLY A 121 -6.46 -0.91 -13.97
CA GLY A 121 -5.15 -0.32 -13.74
C GLY A 121 -4.23 -0.38 -14.95
N LEU A 122 -4.24 -1.47 -15.71
CA LEU A 122 -3.47 -1.60 -16.94
C LEU A 122 -3.99 -0.69 -18.04
N ILE A 123 -5.31 -0.62 -18.24
CA ILE A 123 -5.92 0.28 -19.24
C ILE A 123 -5.54 1.73 -18.93
N LEU A 124 -5.71 2.15 -17.67
CA LEU A 124 -5.31 3.48 -17.24
C LEU A 124 -3.79 3.67 -17.34
N GLY A 125 -2.99 2.66 -17.00
CA GLY A 125 -1.54 2.70 -17.11
C GLY A 125 -1.06 2.96 -18.53
N VAL A 126 -1.67 2.31 -19.52
CA VAL A 126 -1.39 2.54 -20.95
C VAL A 126 -1.72 3.97 -21.36
N ILE A 127 -2.85 4.50 -20.90
CA ILE A 127 -3.27 5.88 -21.19
C ILE A 127 -2.29 6.88 -20.55
N PHE A 128 -1.94 6.68 -19.28
CA PHE A 128 -1.02 7.57 -18.56
C PHE A 128 0.42 7.45 -19.03
N HIS A 129 0.83 6.31 -19.59
CA HIS A 129 2.18 6.11 -20.10
C HIS A 129 2.56 7.14 -21.18
N ALA A 130 1.65 7.43 -22.12
CA ALA A 130 1.88 8.47 -23.13
C ALA A 130 2.10 9.86 -22.51
N ALA A 131 1.30 10.22 -21.50
CA ALA A 131 1.44 11.48 -20.79
C ALA A 131 2.76 11.55 -19.99
N SER A 132 3.09 10.49 -19.25
CA SER A 132 4.33 10.39 -18.48
C SER A 132 5.57 10.42 -19.36
N PHE A 133 5.52 9.78 -20.53
CA PHE A 133 6.58 9.81 -21.52
C PHE A 133 6.83 11.23 -22.04
N ALA A 134 5.76 11.97 -22.40
CA ALA A 134 5.88 13.36 -22.83
C ALA A 134 6.45 14.28 -21.73
N ILE A 135 6.03 14.09 -20.47
CA ILE A 135 6.56 14.83 -19.32
C ILE A 135 8.07 14.55 -19.16
N LEU A 136 8.47 13.29 -19.28
CA LEU A 136 9.87 12.88 -19.14
C LEU A 136 10.76 13.50 -20.21
N LEU A 137 10.33 13.49 -21.49
CA LEU A 137 11.07 14.14 -22.58
C LEU A 137 11.24 15.65 -22.35
N LYS A 138 10.18 16.31 -21.87
CA LYS A 138 10.22 17.75 -21.55
C LYS A 138 11.19 18.06 -20.41
N LEU A 139 11.28 17.18 -19.41
CA LEU A 139 12.21 17.33 -18.28
C LEU A 139 13.67 17.15 -18.70
N ILE A 140 13.93 16.23 -19.64
CA ILE A 140 15.29 15.95 -20.15
C ILE A 140 15.71 16.97 -21.23
N GLN A 141 14.80 17.88 -21.63
CA GLN A 141 15.03 18.89 -22.68
C GLN A 141 15.49 18.27 -24.01
N TYR A 142 15.03 17.06 -24.31
CA TYR A 142 15.38 16.38 -25.56
C TYR A 142 14.38 16.74 -26.65
N ASP A 143 14.88 17.17 -27.81
CA ASP A 143 14.03 17.60 -28.92
C ASP A 143 13.32 16.42 -29.61
N ILE A 144 12.17 16.71 -30.18
CA ILE A 144 11.07 15.78 -30.45
C ILE A 144 11.44 14.81 -31.61
N GLY A 145 12.26 13.80 -31.32
CA GLY A 145 12.68 12.76 -32.26
C GLY A 145 12.35 11.32 -31.81
N ILE A 146 12.03 11.13 -30.52
CA ILE A 146 11.72 9.81 -29.97
C ILE A 146 10.23 9.51 -30.13
N LYS A 147 9.92 8.41 -30.82
CA LYS A 147 8.53 7.99 -31.05
C LYS A 147 8.03 7.23 -29.83
N TYR A 148 6.76 7.44 -29.49
CA TYR A 148 6.13 6.64 -28.45
C TYR A 148 6.08 5.16 -28.88
N SER A 149 6.77 4.29 -28.14
CA SER A 149 6.75 2.84 -28.37
C SER A 149 5.88 2.14 -27.32
N PHE A 150 4.90 1.38 -27.80
CA PHE A 150 4.04 0.59 -26.94
C PHE A 150 4.77 -0.67 -26.44
N GLN A 151 4.87 -0.80 -25.12
CA GLN A 151 5.70 -1.79 -24.44
C GLN A 151 4.89 -3.00 -23.98
N PHE A 152 4.66 -3.98 -24.87
CA PHE A 152 3.89 -5.18 -24.51
C PHE A 152 4.57 -5.99 -23.38
N GLY A 153 5.91 -6.01 -23.33
CA GLY A 153 6.66 -6.67 -22.27
C GLY A 153 6.36 -6.13 -20.87
N SER A 154 6.02 -4.84 -20.75
CA SER A 154 5.67 -4.21 -19.47
C SER A 154 4.34 -4.71 -18.92
N ILE A 155 3.39 -5.09 -19.77
CA ILE A 155 2.13 -5.70 -19.34
C ILE A 155 2.41 -7.03 -18.64
N ILE A 156 3.28 -7.85 -19.22
CA ILE A 156 3.64 -9.17 -18.67
C ILE A 156 4.36 -9.02 -17.33
N ALA A 157 5.32 -8.10 -17.23
CA ALA A 157 6.05 -7.84 -15.99
C ALA A 157 5.14 -7.38 -14.84
N VAL A 158 4.19 -6.49 -15.14
CA VAL A 158 3.18 -6.01 -14.18
C VAL A 158 2.24 -7.14 -13.78
N LEU A 159 1.75 -7.93 -14.73
CA LEU A 159 0.88 -9.08 -14.45
C LEU A 159 1.57 -10.10 -13.55
N LEU A 160 2.83 -10.45 -13.84
CA LEU A 160 3.60 -11.37 -13.00
C LEU A 160 3.75 -10.85 -11.56
N THR A 161 4.09 -9.57 -11.42
CA THR A 161 4.23 -8.93 -10.10
C THR A 161 2.89 -8.97 -9.34
N MET A 162 1.80 -8.55 -9.98
CA MET A 162 0.49 -8.51 -9.35
C MET A 162 -0.01 -9.91 -8.98
N VAL A 163 0.14 -10.89 -9.88
CA VAL A 163 -0.22 -12.29 -9.59
C VAL A 163 0.57 -12.81 -8.40
N ALA A 164 1.88 -12.56 -8.32
CA ALA A 164 2.69 -12.96 -7.17
C ALA A 164 2.17 -12.35 -5.85
N ILE A 165 1.82 -11.06 -5.86
CA ILE A 165 1.26 -10.37 -4.69
C ILE A 165 -0.10 -10.96 -4.30
N PHE A 166 -1.01 -11.17 -5.25
CA PHE A 166 -2.34 -11.72 -4.97
C PHE A 166 -2.29 -13.18 -4.51
N VAL A 167 -1.33 -13.97 -5.01
CA VAL A 167 -1.06 -15.33 -4.51
C VAL A 167 -0.63 -15.28 -3.04
N LEU A 168 0.29 -14.39 -2.69
CA LEU A 168 0.70 -14.20 -1.29
C LEU A 168 -0.48 -13.76 -0.41
N VAL A 169 -1.30 -12.81 -0.89
CA VAL A 169 -2.53 -12.37 -0.21
C VAL A 169 -3.47 -13.54 0.03
N PHE A 170 -3.65 -14.41 -0.95
CA PHE A 170 -4.48 -15.61 -0.81
C PHE A 170 -3.98 -16.52 0.31
N PHE A 171 -2.67 -16.83 0.36
CA PHE A 171 -2.10 -17.65 1.42
C PHE A 171 -2.26 -17.03 2.82
N LEU A 172 -2.07 -15.72 2.93
CA LEU A 172 -2.27 -15.00 4.18
C LEU A 172 -3.74 -14.99 4.62
N ASN A 173 -4.67 -14.84 3.67
CA ASN A 173 -6.11 -14.93 3.93
C ASN A 173 -6.51 -16.33 4.37
N ALA A 174 -6.01 -17.37 3.68
CA ALA A 174 -6.22 -18.76 4.05
C ALA A 174 -5.74 -19.01 5.49
N ALA A 175 -4.47 -18.69 5.79
CA ALA A 175 -3.91 -18.86 7.14
C ALA A 175 -4.72 -18.14 8.21
N LYS A 176 -5.16 -16.90 7.93
CA LYS A 176 -5.98 -16.11 8.85
C LYS A 176 -7.36 -16.74 9.09
N ILE A 177 -8.02 -17.26 8.06
CA ILE A 177 -9.34 -17.92 8.18
C ILE A 177 -9.22 -19.25 8.96
N TYR A 178 -8.15 -20.02 8.76
CA TYR A 178 -7.94 -21.26 9.52
C TYR A 178 -7.59 -21.01 11.00
N MET A 179 -6.78 -19.98 11.25
CA MET A 179 -6.27 -19.65 12.60
C MET A 179 -7.27 -18.85 13.45
N SER A 180 -8.25 -18.16 12.83
CA SER A 180 -9.19 -17.31 13.56
C SER A 180 -10.19 -18.13 14.38
N ARG A 181 -9.79 -18.50 15.60
CA ARG A 181 -10.74 -18.80 16.68
C ARG A 181 -11.50 -17.50 16.99
N PRO A 182 -12.85 -17.48 16.94
CA PRO A 182 -13.68 -16.29 17.18
C PRO A 182 -13.42 -15.58 18.54
N LEU A 183 -12.74 -16.26 19.47
CA LEU A 183 -12.47 -15.81 20.83
C LEU A 183 -11.25 -14.88 21.00
N GLU A 184 -10.33 -14.79 20.04
CA GLU A 184 -9.16 -13.90 20.16
C GLU A 184 -9.42 -12.48 19.64
N LEU A 185 -10.29 -12.32 18.63
CA LEU A 185 -10.73 -11.01 18.12
C LEU A 185 -11.50 -10.20 19.18
N LEU A 186 -12.16 -10.86 20.13
CA LEU A 186 -12.80 -10.21 21.28
C LEU A 186 -11.81 -9.83 22.39
N LYS A 187 -10.66 -10.52 22.49
CA LYS A 187 -9.60 -10.22 23.46
C LYS A 187 -8.64 -9.12 22.99
N GLU A 188 -8.58 -8.78 21.71
CA GLU A 188 -7.76 -7.65 21.23
C GLU A 188 -8.22 -6.30 21.78
N LYS A 189 -9.50 -6.15 22.17
CA LYS A 189 -9.99 -4.98 22.91
C LYS A 189 -9.38 -4.85 24.33
N LYS A 190 -8.70 -5.88 24.83
CA LYS A 190 -8.11 -5.95 26.19
C LYS A 190 -6.57 -5.91 26.22
N LYS A 191 -5.88 -5.71 25.08
CA LYS A 191 -4.42 -5.46 25.12
C LYS A 191 -4.21 -4.02 25.57
N GLY A 192 -3.87 -3.86 26.85
CA GLY A 192 -3.80 -2.58 27.56
C GLY A 192 -3.09 -1.48 26.79
N GLU A 193 -3.61 -0.26 26.95
CA GLU A 193 -3.07 0.96 26.38
C GLU A 193 -1.58 1.06 26.69
N LYS A 194 -0.73 0.99 25.66
CA LYS A 194 0.70 1.26 25.82
C LYS A 194 0.87 2.69 26.30
N LYS A 195 1.32 2.83 27.56
CA LYS A 195 1.58 4.09 28.27
C LYS A 195 2.46 5.03 27.43
N GLY A 196 2.13 6.32 27.45
CA GLY A 196 2.65 7.35 26.53
C GLY A 196 4.17 7.52 26.44
N ARG A 197 4.97 7.08 27.44
CA ARG A 197 6.44 7.17 27.37
C ARG A 197 7.05 6.27 26.29
N ALA A 198 6.56 5.03 26.14
CA ALA A 198 7.06 4.10 25.12
C ALA A 198 6.68 4.56 23.68
N VAL A 199 5.57 5.31 23.56
CA VAL A 199 5.11 5.90 22.30
C VAL A 199 6.00 7.08 21.91
N ALA A 200 6.37 7.95 22.86
CA ALA A 200 7.25 9.09 22.59
C ALA A 200 8.66 8.66 22.15
N VAL A 201 9.24 7.62 22.75
CA VAL A 201 10.56 7.09 22.33
C VAL A 201 10.51 6.56 20.89
N ARG A 202 9.46 5.80 20.55
CA ARG A 202 9.26 5.31 19.17
C ARG A 202 9.09 6.45 18.16
N ALA A 203 8.40 7.53 18.53
CA ALA A 203 8.26 8.70 17.68
C ALA A 203 9.60 9.38 17.38
N ILE A 204 10.48 9.53 18.38
CA ILE A 204 11.81 10.09 18.22
C ILE A 204 12.67 9.19 17.32
N ILE A 205 12.60 7.86 17.50
CA ILE A 205 13.28 6.91 16.62
C ILE A 205 12.79 7.07 15.17
N GLY A 206 11.48 7.15 14.94
CA GLY A 206 10.90 7.36 13.61
C GLY A 206 11.39 8.66 12.95
N LEU A 207 11.45 9.76 13.71
CA LEU A 207 11.98 11.05 13.23
C LEU A 207 13.48 10.95 12.90
N GLY A 208 14.25 10.27 13.76
CA GLY A 208 15.68 10.06 13.53
C GLY A 208 15.95 9.23 12.26
N ILE A 209 15.18 8.16 12.04
CA ILE A 209 15.27 7.35 10.82
C ILE A 209 14.92 8.19 9.60
N LEU A 210 13.82 8.96 9.63
CA LEU A 210 13.42 9.81 8.52
C LEU A 210 14.48 10.88 8.19
N GLY A 211 15.01 11.55 9.23
CA GLY A 211 16.08 12.53 9.09
C GLY A 211 17.36 11.92 8.53
N SER A 212 17.72 10.72 8.98
CA SER A 212 18.88 10.00 8.45
C SER A 212 18.70 9.60 6.99
N ALA A 213 17.51 9.17 6.59
CA ALA A 213 17.22 8.82 5.20
C ALA A 213 17.31 10.05 4.27
N TYR A 214 16.80 11.20 4.74
CA TYR A 214 16.88 12.45 3.98
C TYR A 214 18.31 12.98 3.88
N TYR A 215 19.05 12.96 4.98
CA TYR A 215 20.47 13.32 5.01
C TYR A 215 21.29 12.42 4.07
N MET A 216 21.08 11.10 4.14
CA MET A 216 21.70 10.14 3.24
C MET A 216 21.36 10.44 1.79
N SER A 217 20.11 10.78 1.46
CA SER A 217 19.72 11.12 0.08
C SER A 217 20.40 12.39 -0.43
N GLN A 218 20.73 13.35 0.44
CA GLN A 218 21.34 14.62 0.05
C GLN A 218 22.88 14.55 -0.02
N SER A 219 23.52 13.72 0.81
CA SER A 219 24.99 13.63 0.89
C SER A 219 25.65 12.74 -0.17
N ILE A 220 24.88 12.16 -1.10
CA ILE A 220 25.45 11.26 -2.11
C ILE A 220 25.75 12.01 -3.40
N GLU A 221 27.04 12.26 -3.63
CA GLU A 221 27.55 12.93 -4.83
C GLU A 221 27.90 11.96 -5.98
N SER A 222 28.08 10.66 -5.69
CA SER A 222 28.49 9.66 -6.68
C SER A 222 27.29 8.88 -7.27
N PRO A 223 27.08 8.87 -8.60
CA PRO A 223 25.95 8.20 -9.25
C PRO A 223 25.84 6.69 -8.97
N VAL A 224 26.98 6.01 -8.79
CA VAL A 224 27.01 4.55 -8.57
C VAL A 224 26.66 4.21 -7.12
N LYS A 225 27.14 5.00 -6.16
CA LYS A 225 26.75 4.86 -4.74
C LYS A 225 25.31 5.29 -4.54
N ALA A 226 24.84 6.31 -5.26
CA ALA A 226 23.46 6.79 -5.21
C ALA A 226 22.46 5.65 -5.43
N LEU A 227 22.74 4.75 -6.38
CA LEU A 227 21.86 3.62 -6.70
C LEU A 227 21.61 2.68 -5.50
N LEU A 228 22.65 2.27 -4.76
CA LEU A 228 22.51 1.36 -3.63
C LEU A 228 21.94 2.05 -2.39
N TYR A 229 22.41 3.26 -2.09
CA TYR A 229 21.94 4.01 -0.94
C TYR A 229 20.52 4.55 -1.13
N PHE A 230 20.07 4.80 -2.37
CA PHE A 230 18.70 5.17 -2.68
C PHE A 230 17.71 4.07 -2.27
N PHE A 231 18.01 2.80 -2.58
CA PHE A 231 17.18 1.68 -2.18
C PHE A 231 17.06 1.55 -0.66
N LEU A 232 18.19 1.70 0.04
CA LEU A 232 18.22 1.70 1.51
C LEU A 232 17.44 2.89 2.10
N ALA A 233 17.60 4.09 1.52
CA ALA A 233 16.90 5.29 1.93
C ALA A 233 15.38 5.13 1.77
N VAL A 234 14.91 4.56 0.66
CA VAL A 234 13.47 4.32 0.44
C VAL A 234 12.91 3.32 1.47
N LEU A 235 13.62 2.23 1.76
CA LEU A 235 13.21 1.30 2.82
C LEU A 235 13.15 1.99 4.19
N LEU A 236 14.15 2.82 4.51
CA LEU A 236 14.17 3.62 5.74
C LEU A 236 12.99 4.58 5.80
N VAL A 237 12.64 5.25 4.70
CA VAL A 237 11.47 6.15 4.60
C VAL A 237 10.17 5.38 4.82
N VAL A 238 9.98 4.23 4.18
CA VAL A 238 8.79 3.39 4.38
C VAL A 238 8.65 3.00 5.86
N ILE A 239 9.72 2.48 6.47
CA ILE A 239 9.72 2.09 7.88
C ILE A 239 9.46 3.29 8.79
N ALA A 240 10.12 4.43 8.53
CA ALA A 240 9.96 5.65 9.31
C ALA A 240 8.52 6.16 9.25
N THR A 241 7.89 6.19 8.07
CA THR A 241 6.51 6.62 7.90
C THR A 241 5.56 5.75 8.70
N TYR A 242 5.72 4.42 8.69
CA TYR A 242 4.92 3.53 9.53
C TYR A 242 5.10 3.82 11.03
N ILE A 243 6.34 4.03 11.49
CA ILE A 243 6.63 4.33 12.90
C ILE A 243 6.06 5.71 13.30
N LEU A 244 6.15 6.71 12.43
CA LEU A 244 5.66 8.05 12.69
C LEU A 244 4.13 8.12 12.73
N PHE A 245 3.44 7.42 11.84
CA PHE A 245 1.98 7.36 11.90
C PHE A 245 1.49 6.50 13.07
N ASP A 246 2.17 5.41 13.43
CA ASP A 246 1.80 4.59 14.59
C ASP A 246 2.12 5.29 15.92
N ALA A 247 3.31 5.84 16.09
CA ALA A 247 3.77 6.38 17.37
C ALA A 247 3.84 7.92 17.39
N GLY A 248 4.33 8.54 16.33
CA GLY A 248 4.49 10.00 16.22
C GLY A 248 3.19 10.77 16.34
N SER A 249 2.15 10.32 15.63
CA SER A 249 0.83 10.95 15.67
C SER A 249 0.19 10.93 17.07
N ILE A 250 0.33 9.81 17.77
CA ILE A 250 -0.14 9.64 19.15
C ILE A 250 0.71 10.46 20.11
N ALA A 251 2.04 10.53 19.91
CA ALA A 251 2.94 11.32 20.72
C ALA A 251 2.61 12.82 20.62
N LEU A 252 2.35 13.32 19.41
CA LEU A 252 1.89 14.69 19.17
C LEU A 252 0.60 14.99 19.92
N LEU A 253 -0.41 14.12 19.79
CA LEU A 253 -1.67 14.25 20.53
C LEU A 253 -1.45 14.20 22.05
N SER A 254 -0.52 13.39 22.53
CA SER A 254 -0.17 13.30 23.96
C SER A 254 0.55 14.55 24.48
N ILE A 255 1.31 15.25 23.62
CA ILE A 255 1.92 16.56 23.94
C ILE A 255 0.82 17.62 24.03
N LEU A 256 -0.14 17.61 23.11
CA LEU A 256 -1.30 18.52 23.13
C LEU A 256 -2.17 18.32 24.39
N GLN A 257 -2.29 17.08 24.89
CA GLN A 257 -2.95 16.79 26.18
C GLN A 257 -2.25 17.41 27.39
N LYS A 258 -0.93 17.62 27.35
CA LYS A 258 -0.18 18.24 28.46
C LYS A 258 -0.43 19.74 28.58
N ASN A 259 -0.92 20.39 27.51
CA ASN A 259 -1.23 21.81 27.54
C ASN A 259 -2.61 22.04 28.19
N LYS A 260 -2.61 22.30 29.50
CA LYS A 260 -3.85 22.45 30.30
C LYS A 260 -4.79 23.54 29.80
N LYS A 261 -4.28 24.63 29.20
CA LYS A 261 -5.12 25.71 28.64
C LYS A 261 -5.95 25.27 27.43
N LEU A 262 -5.43 24.32 26.66
CA LEU A 262 -6.05 23.85 25.41
C LEU A 262 -6.89 22.58 25.65
N PHE A 263 -6.41 21.70 26.53
CA PHE A 263 -7.04 20.39 26.78
C PHE A 263 -8.30 20.46 27.66
N TYR A 264 -8.38 21.38 28.63
CA TYR A 264 -9.54 21.47 29.53
C TYR A 264 -10.75 22.21 28.95
N GLN A 265 -10.67 22.67 27.69
CA GLN A 265 -11.85 23.13 26.97
C GLN A 265 -12.70 21.90 26.57
N PRO A 266 -14.00 21.85 26.87
CA PRO A 266 -14.83 20.66 26.68
C PRO A 266 -14.84 20.14 25.23
N THR A 267 -14.77 21.04 24.24
CA THR A 267 -14.68 20.71 22.82
C THR A 267 -13.35 20.04 22.44
N ASN A 268 -12.23 20.53 22.97
CA ASN A 268 -10.89 20.02 22.67
C ASN A 268 -10.60 18.71 23.39
N PHE A 269 -11.10 18.53 24.62
CA PHE A 269 -10.96 17.28 25.37
C PHE A 269 -11.57 16.09 24.61
N ILE A 270 -12.82 16.26 24.15
CA ILE A 270 -13.56 15.22 23.41
C ILE A 270 -12.90 14.96 22.06
N SER A 271 -12.48 16.01 21.37
CA SER A 271 -11.85 15.91 20.04
C SER A 271 -10.49 15.20 20.10
N ILE A 272 -9.61 15.61 21.01
CA ILE A 272 -8.26 15.05 21.15
C ILE A 272 -8.33 13.57 21.56
N SER A 273 -9.22 13.22 22.49
CA SER A 273 -9.39 11.83 22.95
C SER A 273 -9.94 10.92 21.84
N ASN A 274 -10.95 11.39 21.09
CA ASN A 274 -11.49 10.65 19.94
C ASN A 274 -10.48 10.50 18.80
N LEU A 275 -9.72 11.56 18.50
CA LEU A 275 -8.66 11.51 17.49
C LEU A 275 -7.57 10.53 17.87
N GLN A 276 -7.12 10.51 19.13
CA GLN A 276 -6.09 9.58 19.58
C GLN A 276 -6.53 8.11 19.43
N PHE A 277 -7.79 7.81 19.75
CA PHE A 277 -8.36 6.47 19.52
C PHE A 277 -8.45 6.11 18.04
N ARG A 278 -8.94 7.04 17.20
CA ARG A 278 -9.06 6.85 15.74
C ARG A 278 -7.69 6.68 15.07
N MET A 279 -6.70 7.49 15.47
CA MET A 279 -5.32 7.43 14.98
C MET A 279 -4.66 6.11 15.34
N ARG A 280 -4.77 5.63 16.58
CA ARG A 280 -4.29 4.29 16.98
C ARG A 280 -4.90 3.16 16.13
N LYS A 281 -6.19 3.25 15.83
CA LYS A 281 -6.90 2.21 15.10
C LYS A 281 -6.55 2.18 13.60
N ASN A 282 -6.23 3.33 13.02
CA ASN A 282 -6.06 3.52 11.57
C ASN A 282 -4.65 3.96 11.15
N ALA A 283 -3.67 4.02 12.06
CA ALA A 283 -2.32 4.51 11.80
C ALA A 283 -1.64 3.85 10.59
N ALA A 284 -1.70 2.52 10.50
CA ALA A 284 -1.12 1.78 9.39
C ALA A 284 -1.76 2.14 8.03
N GLY A 285 -3.03 2.53 8.02
CA GLY A 285 -3.71 2.97 6.80
C GLY A 285 -3.32 4.37 6.37
N LEU A 286 -3.18 5.28 7.34
CA LEU A 286 -2.65 6.60 7.06
C LEU A 286 -1.21 6.53 6.55
N ALA A 287 -0.38 5.65 7.12
CA ALA A 287 0.96 5.37 6.61
C ALA A 287 0.93 4.85 5.17
N SER A 288 0.07 3.87 4.88
CA SER A 288 -0.05 3.28 3.54
C SER A 288 -0.54 4.26 2.47
N VAL A 289 -1.29 5.30 2.86
CA VAL A 289 -1.75 6.36 1.95
C VAL A 289 -0.68 7.45 1.78
N CYS A 290 0.18 7.64 2.79
CA CYS A 290 1.24 8.64 2.75
C CYS A 290 2.47 8.19 1.96
N ILE A 291 2.74 6.87 1.95
CA ILE A 291 3.78 6.24 1.12
C ILE A 291 3.30 6.22 -0.33
#